data_AF-A0A7W1KZK7-F1
#
_entry.id   AF-A0A7W1KZK7-F1
#
_cell.length_a   1.000
_cell.length_b   1.000
_cell.length_c   1.000
_cell.angle_alpha   90.00
_cell.angle_beta   90.00
_cell.angle_gamma   90.00
#
_symmetry.space_group_name_H-M   'P 1'
#
loop_
_entity.id
_entity.type
_entity.pdbx_description
1 polymer ?
#
loop_
_entity_poly.entity_id
_entity_poly.type
_entity_poly.pdbx_seq_one_letter_code
_entity_poly.pdbx_strand_id
1 'polypeptide(L)'
;MLIVMKTDATERDTEAVVRIIEEMGFRAHPMPGATRTAIGVTGNQGAVDPSRFENLPGVAEAIRVSKPYKLISLDLRPEKTVVRIGDATIGGDELALISGPCAIESRTQAFAIAEAVRRSGARFFRGGA
;
A
#
# COMPACT_ATOMS: atom_id res chain seq x y z
N MET A 1 7.95 -2.24 -12.52
CA MET A 1 8.14 -0.77 -12.51
C MET A 1 8.46 -0.34 -13.94
N LEU A 2 8.14 0.89 -14.32
CA LEU A 2 8.43 1.41 -15.65
C LEU A 2 9.30 2.67 -15.47
N ILE A 3 10.50 2.67 -16.01
CA ILE A 3 11.38 3.84 -16.01
C ILE A 3 11.23 4.51 -17.38
N VAL A 4 10.94 5.81 -17.38
CA VAL A 4 10.87 6.62 -18.59
C VAL A 4 12.15 7.43 -18.68
N MET A 5 12.88 7.28 -19.78
CA MET A 5 14.09 8.08 -20.03
C MET A 5 13.72 9.47 -20.57
N LYS A 6 14.60 10.45 -20.40
CA LYS A 6 14.50 11.77 -21.03
C LYS A 6 14.65 11.63 -22.55
N THR A 7 14.14 12.61 -23.29
CA THR A 7 14.24 12.65 -24.76
C THR A 7 15.67 12.78 -25.27
N ASP A 8 16.56 13.36 -24.47
CA ASP A 8 17.98 13.57 -24.72
C ASP A 8 18.88 12.53 -24.02
N ALA A 9 18.29 11.49 -23.42
CA ALA A 9 19.05 10.43 -22.76
C ALA A 9 19.93 9.69 -23.77
N THR A 10 21.20 9.53 -23.43
CA THR A 10 22.17 8.84 -24.28
C THR A 10 22.03 7.32 -24.16
N GLU A 11 22.61 6.57 -25.09
CA GLU A 11 22.74 5.12 -24.97
C GLU A 11 23.46 4.74 -23.67
N ARG A 12 24.51 5.50 -23.30
CA ARG A 12 25.24 5.32 -22.04
C ARG A 12 24.36 5.47 -20.80
N ASP A 13 23.43 6.43 -20.81
CA ASP A 13 22.48 6.61 -19.70
C ASP A 13 21.53 5.40 -19.59
N THR A 14 21.03 4.93 -20.74
CA THR A 14 20.15 3.75 -20.81
C THR A 14 20.86 2.50 -20.32
N GLU A 15 22.09 2.25 -20.76
CA GLU A 15 22.94 1.15 -20.32
C GLU A 15 23.26 1.22 -18.83
N ALA A 16 23.51 2.42 -18.29
CA ALA A 16 23.75 2.60 -16.88
C ALA A 16 22.52 2.21 -16.04
N VAL A 17 21.33 2.61 -16.46
CA VAL A 17 20.07 2.23 -15.79
C VAL A 17 19.84 0.71 -15.89
N VAL A 18 20.05 0.10 -17.06
CA VAL A 18 19.96 -1.36 -17.25
C VAL A 18 20.89 -2.10 -16.31
N ARG A 19 22.16 -1.70 -16.24
CA ARG A 19 23.16 -2.33 -15.36
C ARG A 19 22.73 -2.25 -13.89
N ILE A 20 22.24 -1.09 -13.43
CA ILE A 20 21.77 -0.92 -12.05
C ILE A 20 20.58 -1.86 -11.75
N ILE A 21 19.65 -2.00 -12.69
CA ILE A 21 18.51 -2.93 -12.54
C ILE A 21 19.00 -4.38 -12.40
N GLU A 22 19.97 -4.79 -13.21
CA GLU A 22 20.53 -6.15 -13.21
C GLU A 22 21.38 -6.43 -11.98
N GLU A 23 22.17 -5.45 -11.50
CA GLU A 23 22.93 -5.52 -10.24
C GLU A 23 22.01 -5.70 -9.02
N MET A 24 20.78 -5.21 -9.09
CA MET A 24 19.74 -5.44 -8.08
C MET A 24 19.09 -6.83 -8.18
N GLY A 25 19.49 -7.66 -9.15
CA GLY A 25 18.93 -8.99 -9.40
C GLY A 25 17.58 -8.98 -10.13
N PHE A 26 17.21 -7.86 -10.76
CA PHE A 26 16.00 -7.75 -11.56
C PHE A 26 16.30 -7.90 -13.05
N ARG A 27 15.25 -7.99 -13.87
CA ARG A 27 15.38 -7.99 -15.34
C ARG A 27 14.93 -6.67 -15.91
N ALA A 28 15.81 -6.03 -16.66
CA ALA A 28 15.53 -4.83 -17.44
C ALA A 28 15.02 -5.20 -18.85
N HIS A 29 14.01 -4.49 -19.33
CA HIS A 29 13.46 -4.62 -20.69
C HIS A 29 13.45 -3.25 -21.35
N PRO A 30 14.52 -2.87 -22.07
CA PRO A 30 14.54 -1.64 -22.85
C PRO A 30 13.52 -1.70 -23.99
N MET A 31 12.75 -0.64 -24.13
CA MET A 31 11.70 -0.47 -25.14
C MET A 31 11.93 0.89 -25.81
N PRO A 32 12.77 0.94 -26.86
CA PRO A 32 13.01 2.18 -27.60
C PRO A 32 11.71 2.62 -28.29
N GLY A 33 11.27 3.84 -28.01
CA GLY A 33 10.11 4.47 -28.66
C GLY A 33 10.53 5.54 -29.66
N ALA A 34 9.57 6.09 -30.42
CA ALA A 34 9.84 7.14 -31.41
C ALA A 34 10.37 8.44 -30.79
N THR A 35 10.06 8.71 -29.52
CA THR A 35 10.45 9.95 -28.82
C THR A 35 11.27 9.72 -27.57
N ARG A 36 11.01 8.64 -26.82
CA ARG A 36 11.68 8.29 -25.57
C ARG A 36 11.84 6.79 -25.48
N THR A 37 12.92 6.36 -24.82
CA THR A 37 13.09 4.98 -24.39
C THR A 37 12.39 4.77 -23.05
N ALA A 38 11.65 3.68 -22.91
CA ALA A 38 11.14 3.21 -21.64
C ALA A 38 11.87 1.92 -21.25
N ILE A 39 12.03 1.67 -19.95
CA ILE A 39 12.66 0.45 -19.44
C ILE A 39 11.69 -0.22 -18.47
N GLY A 40 11.20 -1.39 -18.87
CA GLY A 40 10.38 -2.24 -18.01
C GLY A 40 11.25 -2.98 -17.01
N VAL A 41 10.92 -2.91 -15.73
CA VAL A 41 11.60 -3.64 -14.65
C VAL A 41 10.70 -4.76 -14.15
N THR A 42 11.19 -6.00 -14.26
CA THR A 42 10.50 -7.24 -13.90
C THR A 42 11.37 -8.15 -13.04
N GLY A 43 10.80 -9.21 -12.47
CA GLY A 43 11.52 -10.13 -11.56
C GLY A 43 11.62 -9.65 -10.12
N ASN A 44 11.14 -8.44 -9.82
CA ASN A 44 11.00 -7.93 -8.47
C ASN A 44 9.87 -8.66 -7.71
N GLN A 45 10.16 -9.20 -6.51
CA GLN A 45 9.14 -9.87 -5.68
C GLN A 45 8.21 -8.90 -4.93
N GLY A 46 8.64 -7.64 -4.77
CA GLY A 46 7.90 -6.58 -4.07
C GLY A 46 7.88 -5.26 -4.85
N ALA A 47 7.37 -4.20 -4.23
CA ALA A 47 7.50 -2.87 -4.82
C ALA A 47 8.97 -2.45 -4.86
N VAL A 48 9.39 -1.89 -5.99
CA VAL A 48 10.70 -1.23 -6.12
C VAL A 48 10.50 0.24 -5.82
N ASP A 49 11.41 0.83 -5.05
CA ASP A 49 11.34 2.24 -4.71
C ASP A 49 11.84 3.13 -5.88
N PRO A 50 11.00 4.01 -6.47
CA PRO A 50 11.35 4.87 -7.58
C PRO A 50 12.54 5.79 -7.30
N SER A 51 12.71 6.22 -6.04
CA SER A 51 13.78 7.13 -5.61
C SER A 51 15.18 6.66 -6.00
N ARG A 52 15.37 5.35 -6.18
CA ARG A 52 16.62 4.73 -6.64
C ARG A 52 17.00 5.08 -8.08
N PHE A 53 16.02 5.45 -8.91
CA PHE A 53 16.19 5.70 -10.33
C PHE A 53 15.93 7.16 -10.71
N GLU A 54 15.08 7.86 -9.98
CA GLU A 54 14.70 9.27 -10.28
C GLU A 54 15.89 10.22 -10.37
N ASN A 55 16.98 9.95 -9.63
CA ASN A 55 18.18 10.78 -9.62
C ASN A 55 19.26 10.34 -10.62
N LEU A 56 19.02 9.29 -11.40
CA LEU A 56 19.99 8.82 -12.38
C LEU A 56 20.02 9.72 -13.62
N PRO A 57 21.21 9.96 -14.21
CA PRO A 57 21.32 10.63 -15.49
C PRO A 57 20.42 9.98 -16.56
N GLY A 58 19.78 10.83 -17.37
CA GLY A 58 18.87 10.38 -18.43
C GLY A 58 17.51 9.85 -17.95
N VAL A 59 17.23 9.72 -16.65
CA VAL A 59 15.89 9.32 -16.17
C VAL A 59 14.97 10.54 -16.09
N ALA A 60 13.78 10.43 -16.67
CA ALA A 60 12.73 11.43 -16.55
C ALA A 60 11.76 11.10 -15.42
N GLU A 61 11.38 9.82 -15.28
CA GLU A 61 10.40 9.37 -14.29
C GLU A 61 10.58 7.88 -14.00
N ALA A 62 10.32 7.46 -12.75
CA ALA A 62 10.23 6.06 -12.38
C ALA A 62 8.83 5.73 -11.83
N ILE A 63 8.04 5.02 -12.62
CA ILE A 63 6.63 4.79 -12.38
C ILE A 63 6.42 3.41 -11.77
N ARG A 64 5.78 3.35 -10.59
CA ARG A 64 5.35 2.08 -10.01
C ARG A 64 4.19 1.51 -10.83
N VAL A 65 4.41 0.35 -11.42
CA VAL A 65 3.37 -0.39 -12.16
C VAL A 65 2.49 -1.21 -11.21
N SER A 66 3.08 -1.76 -10.14
CA SER A 66 2.35 -2.51 -9.12
C SER A 66 2.06 -1.66 -7.89
N LYS A 67 0.87 -1.85 -7.31
CA LYS A 67 0.52 -1.25 -6.02
C LYS A 67 1.45 -1.78 -4.93
N PRO A 68 1.99 -0.92 -4.05
CA PRO A 68 2.91 -1.35 -2.99
C PRO A 68 2.22 -2.11 -1.84
N TYR A 69 0.90 -2.13 -1.82
CA TYR A 69 0.05 -2.70 -0.77
C TYR A 69 -0.77 -3.90 -1.27
N LYS A 70 -0.10 -4.88 -1.89
CA LYS A 70 -0.77 -6.04 -2.54
C LYS A 70 -1.74 -6.78 -1.60
N LEU A 71 -1.34 -7.05 -0.36
CA LEU A 71 -2.11 -7.87 0.59
C LEU A 71 -3.45 -7.26 1.03
N ILE A 72 -3.59 -5.93 0.95
CA ILE A 72 -4.82 -5.20 1.29
C ILE A 72 -5.53 -4.68 0.03
N SER A 73 -5.06 -5.05 -1.17
CA SER A 73 -5.65 -4.62 -2.42
C SER A 73 -6.83 -5.51 -2.81
N LEU A 74 -7.91 -4.88 -3.28
CA LEU A 74 -9.03 -5.60 -3.89
C LEU A 74 -8.63 -6.33 -5.18
N ASP A 75 -7.55 -5.91 -5.84
CA ASP A 75 -7.03 -6.64 -7.03
C ASP A 75 -6.55 -8.06 -6.67
N LEU A 76 -6.02 -8.24 -5.45
CA LEU A 76 -5.52 -9.53 -4.98
C LEU A 76 -6.59 -10.31 -4.21
N ARG A 77 -7.43 -9.61 -3.45
CA ARG A 77 -8.54 -10.19 -2.70
C ARG A 77 -9.81 -9.39 -2.98
N PRO A 78 -10.58 -9.74 -4.02
CA PRO A 78 -11.79 -9.02 -4.39
C PRO A 78 -12.89 -9.08 -3.33
N GLU A 79 -12.87 -10.11 -2.48
CA GLU A 79 -13.88 -10.33 -1.45
C GLU A 79 -13.67 -9.41 -0.24
N LYS A 80 -14.78 -8.93 0.35
CA LYS A 80 -14.73 -8.20 1.61
C LYS A 80 -14.10 -9.04 2.70
N THR A 81 -13.20 -8.44 3.47
CA THR A 81 -12.72 -9.05 4.71
C THR A 81 -13.72 -8.77 5.82
N VAL A 82 -14.33 -9.83 6.35
CA VAL A 82 -15.25 -9.75 7.50
C VAL A 82 -14.52 -10.24 8.73
N VAL A 83 -14.32 -9.37 9.71
CA VAL A 83 -13.72 -9.73 11.00
C VAL A 83 -14.85 -10.07 11.97
N ARG A 84 -14.88 -11.30 12.48
CA ARG A 84 -15.87 -11.76 13.47
C ARG A 84 -15.30 -11.72 14.88
N ILE A 85 -16.03 -11.12 15.80
CA ILE A 85 -15.69 -11.04 17.23
C ILE A 85 -16.93 -11.48 18.02
N GLY A 86 -16.89 -12.68 18.59
CA GLY A 86 -18.05 -13.27 19.24
C GLY A 86 -19.23 -13.41 18.26
N ASP A 87 -20.36 -12.81 18.62
CA ASP A 87 -21.59 -12.76 17.83
C ASP A 87 -21.67 -11.57 16.86
N ALA A 88 -20.71 -10.65 16.86
CA ALA A 88 -20.70 -9.44 16.04
C ALA A 88 -19.64 -9.48 14.91
N THR A 89 -19.82 -8.65 13.89
CA THR A 89 -18.88 -8.54 12.76
C THR A 89 -18.51 -7.10 12.42
N ILE A 90 -17.31 -6.90 11.87
CA ILE A 90 -16.83 -5.67 11.24
C ILE A 90 -16.57 -5.97 9.77
N GLY A 91 -17.18 -5.20 8.87
CA GLY A 91 -17.09 -5.39 7.41
C GLY A 91 -18.12 -6.36 6.81
N GLY A 92 -19.01 -6.91 7.65
CA GLY A 92 -20.19 -7.68 7.22
C GLY A 92 -21.35 -6.78 6.78
N ASP A 93 -22.57 -7.31 6.81
CA ASP A 93 -23.77 -6.60 6.37
C ASP A 93 -24.37 -5.70 7.47
N GLU A 94 -24.03 -5.96 8.74
CA GLU A 94 -24.48 -5.16 9.87
C GLU A 94 -23.57 -3.96 10.15
N LEU A 95 -24.16 -2.86 10.63
CA LEU A 95 -23.41 -1.67 11.07
C LEU A 95 -22.63 -1.97 12.35
N ALA A 96 -21.30 -1.93 12.27
CA ALA A 96 -20.43 -2.05 13.43
C ALA A 96 -20.30 -0.70 14.16
N LEU A 97 -20.95 -0.58 15.33
CA LEU A 97 -20.82 0.59 16.21
C LEU A 97 -19.85 0.30 17.37
N ILE A 98 -18.77 1.06 17.43
CA ILE A 98 -17.75 1.02 18.50
C ILE A 98 -17.86 2.30 19.32
N SER A 99 -18.09 2.19 20.63
CA SER A 99 -18.34 3.35 21.49
C SER A 99 -17.72 3.18 22.88
N GLY A 100 -17.43 4.30 23.53
CA GLY A 100 -16.82 4.33 24.86
C GLY A 100 -15.98 5.58 25.06
N PRO A 101 -15.38 5.76 26.25
CA PRO A 101 -14.64 6.97 26.56
C PRO A 101 -13.33 7.08 25.75
N CYS A 102 -12.77 8.29 25.72
CA CYS A 102 -11.44 8.51 25.17
C CYS A 102 -10.39 7.77 26.01
N ALA A 103 -10.35 8.01 27.32
CA ALA A 103 -9.49 7.33 28.27
C ALA A 103 -10.31 6.68 29.39
N ILE A 104 -9.80 5.61 29.97
CA ILE A 104 -10.39 4.95 31.14
C ILE A 104 -9.82 5.63 32.39
N GLU A 105 -10.60 6.53 32.98
CA GLU A 105 -10.15 7.33 34.12
C GLU A 105 -10.45 6.64 35.46
N SER A 106 -11.48 5.79 35.50
CA SER A 106 -11.80 4.98 36.66
C SER A 106 -12.63 3.75 36.29
N ARG A 107 -12.62 2.74 37.18
CA ARG A 107 -13.50 1.57 37.06
C ARG A 107 -14.98 1.97 37.00
N THR A 108 -15.41 2.88 37.86
CA THR A 108 -16.81 3.32 37.95
C THR A 108 -17.28 3.96 36.64
N GLN A 109 -16.48 4.87 36.08
CA GLN A 109 -16.76 5.49 34.78
C GLN A 109 -16.85 4.43 33.67
N ALA A 110 -15.85 3.54 33.59
CA ALA A 110 -15.78 2.54 32.52
C ALA A 110 -17.02 1.65 32.48
N PHE A 111 -17.43 1.11 33.64
CA PHE A 111 -18.60 0.23 33.73
C PHE A 111 -19.91 0.98 33.48
N ALA A 112 -20.06 2.21 33.98
CA ALA A 112 -21.25 3.03 33.73
C ALA A 112 -21.43 3.32 32.22
N ILE A 113 -20.35 3.65 31.52
CA ILE A 113 -20.40 3.87 30.07
C ILE A 113 -20.62 2.56 29.32
N ALA A 114 -19.97 1.47 29.72
CA ALA A 114 -20.16 0.16 29.08
C ALA A 114 -21.63 -0.30 29.12
N GLU A 115 -22.31 -0.08 30.25
CA GLU A 115 -23.74 -0.37 30.39
C GLU A 115 -24.60 0.49 29.45
N ALA A 116 -24.33 1.80 29.38
CA ALA A 116 -25.02 2.70 28.47
C ALA A 116 -24.79 2.32 26.99
N VAL A 117 -23.56 1.98 26.62
CA VAL A 117 -23.17 1.50 25.28
C VAL A 117 -23.92 0.22 24.94
N ARG A 118 -23.94 -0.78 25.83
CA ARG A 118 -24.68 -2.03 25.60
C ARG A 118 -26.17 -1.78 25.41
N ARG A 119 -26.78 -0.91 26.23
CA ARG A 119 -28.19 -0.53 26.11
C ARG A 119 -28.53 0.18 24.80
N SER A 120 -27.58 0.91 24.21
CA SER A 120 -27.77 1.57 22.90
C SER A 120 -27.80 0.59 21.72
N GLY A 121 -27.44 -0.68 21.93
CA GLY A 121 -27.34 -1.69 20.88
C GLY A 121 -25.95 -1.84 20.28
N ALA A 122 -25.00 -0.95 20.60
CA ALA A 122 -23.60 -1.11 20.23
C ALA A 122 -23.04 -2.46 20.74
N ARG A 123 -22.23 -3.10 19.90
CA ARG A 123 -21.64 -4.43 20.16
C ARG A 123 -20.16 -4.37 20.54
N PHE A 124 -19.53 -3.20 20.40
CA PHE A 124 -18.10 -3.02 20.64
C PHE A 124 -17.87 -1.86 21.61
N PHE A 125 -17.01 -2.07 22.61
CA PHE A 125 -16.62 -1.07 23.59
C PHE A 125 -15.15 -0.65 23.36
N ARG A 126 -14.86 0.66 23.38
CA ARG A 126 -13.49 1.20 23.34
C ARG A 126 -13.14 1.98 24.61
N GLY A 127 -11.84 2.06 24.91
CA GLY A 127 -11.31 2.94 25.95
C GLY A 127 -9.78 2.91 25.91
N GLY A 128 -9.14 4.08 25.85
CA GLY A 128 -7.68 4.18 25.96
C GLY A 128 -7.25 3.87 27.40
N ALA A 129 -6.17 3.09 27.54
CA ALA A 129 -5.56 2.75 28.83
C ALA A 129 -4.29 3.58 29.05
#